data_AF-A0A2N2BUU4-F1
#
_entry.id   AF-A0A2N2BUU4-F1
#
_cell.length_a   1.000
_cell.length_b   1.000
_cell.length_c   1.000
_cell.angle_alpha   90.00
_cell.angle_beta   90.00
_cell.angle_gamma   90.00
#
_symmetry.space_group_name_H-M   'P 1'
#
loop_
_entity.id
_entity.type
_entity.pdbx_description
1 polymer ?
#
loop_
_entity_poly.entity_id
_entity_poly.type
_entity_poly.pdbx_seq_one_letter_code
_entity_poly.pdbx_strand_id
1 'polypeptide(L)'
;MKLIVCFLLFLSIILTGCGESVTESKDEISIDASENTEVSNTISEEDKDMGTPDMTNLTYDNGSGKMGDNDGPAYAIYSKKGYNKASIDVLISDIKLNNIRKSDGKHVNAYLFLGIDIYDENGNWVNCLDTGFCYTGKNGGWHLFYNLYTKKDENQVNWYESNIILNPNHDYRLTLDSSTQDGRAMVTIYDLNDERIVDSIEFESAYSLADGSNTSYLQNFALDYPGDVKLDTSGNPSENDFIEITLYNTDEGLYMKNITIENAMLFEGGSQHPWTDDRTQNRSLWPDCSMGVDYAVVKVWVDTLDDSFTVSFDMNR
;
A
#
# COMPACT_ATOMS: atom_id res chain seq x y z
N MET A 1 5.60 49.20 -36.60
CA MET A 1 6.20 48.38 -37.67
C MET A 1 5.33 47.14 -37.81
N LYS A 2 4.68 46.98 -38.98
CA LYS A 2 3.93 45.84 -39.57
C LYS A 2 3.20 44.84 -38.63
N LEU A 3 1.85 44.82 -38.62
CA LEU A 3 0.94 43.98 -39.45
C LEU A 3 1.02 42.48 -39.05
N ILE A 4 -0.01 41.79 -38.52
CA ILE A 4 -1.29 41.30 -39.12
C ILE A 4 -2.05 40.64 -37.94
N VAL A 5 -3.31 40.94 -37.55
CA VAL A 5 -4.64 40.95 -38.19
C VAL A 5 -5.28 39.55 -38.32
N CYS A 6 -6.38 39.38 -37.54
CA CYS A 6 -7.61 38.60 -37.76
C CYS A 6 -7.59 37.07 -37.76
N PHE A 7 -8.71 36.35 -37.56
CA PHE A 7 -10.02 36.48 -36.88
C PHE A 7 -10.81 35.23 -37.37
N LEU A 8 -11.71 34.70 -36.53
CA LEU A 8 -12.92 33.91 -36.86
C LEU A 8 -12.83 32.47 -37.42
N LEU A 9 -13.31 31.54 -36.58
CA LEU A 9 -14.58 30.79 -36.67
C LEU A 9 -14.98 29.98 -37.94
N PHE A 10 -15.53 28.81 -37.59
CA PHE A 10 -16.71 28.10 -38.09
C PHE A 10 -16.54 26.81 -38.92
N LEU A 11 -17.22 25.78 -38.38
CA LEU A 11 -18.15 24.82 -39.00
C LEU A 11 -17.62 23.56 -39.71
N SER A 12 -18.05 22.44 -39.11
CA SER A 12 -18.42 21.10 -39.58
C SER A 12 -18.29 20.71 -41.06
N ILE A 13 -18.01 19.43 -41.32
CA ILE A 13 -18.71 18.55 -42.28
C ILE A 13 -18.39 17.06 -41.98
N ILE A 14 -19.45 16.24 -42.12
CA ILE A 14 -19.56 14.77 -42.07
C ILE A 14 -19.18 14.16 -43.44
N LEU A 15 -18.73 12.88 -43.50
CA LEU A 15 -19.03 11.85 -44.54
C LEU A 15 -18.20 10.58 -44.23
N THR A 16 -18.80 9.50 -43.71
CA THR A 16 -19.22 8.24 -44.40
C THR A 16 -18.14 7.43 -45.12
N GLY A 17 -18.05 6.15 -44.76
CA GLY A 17 -17.46 5.08 -45.58
C GLY A 17 -17.90 3.70 -45.08
N CYS A 18 -18.85 3.09 -45.79
CA CYS A 18 -19.41 1.76 -45.57
C CYS A 18 -18.44 0.63 -45.97
N GLY A 19 -18.68 -0.58 -45.45
CA GLY A 19 -18.14 -1.83 -46.01
C GLY A 19 -18.51 -3.08 -45.20
N GLU A 20 -19.68 -3.65 -45.47
CA GLU A 20 -20.02 -5.05 -45.12
C GLU A 20 -19.43 -6.00 -46.17
N SER A 21 -18.97 -7.20 -45.76
CA SER A 21 -19.58 -8.48 -46.16
C SER A 21 -18.77 -9.70 -45.70
N VAL A 22 -19.54 -10.73 -45.36
CA VAL A 22 -19.24 -12.04 -44.80
C VAL A 22 -18.84 -13.05 -45.89
N THR A 23 -18.01 -14.06 -45.57
CA THR A 23 -18.27 -15.47 -45.97
C THR A 23 -17.35 -16.48 -45.26
N GLU A 24 -17.95 -17.60 -44.90
CA GLU A 24 -17.48 -18.75 -44.12
C GLU A 24 -16.60 -19.75 -44.90
N SER A 25 -15.80 -20.53 -44.17
CA SER A 25 -15.62 -22.00 -44.33
C SER A 25 -14.93 -22.53 -43.05
N LYS A 26 -15.61 -23.30 -42.19
CA LYS A 26 -15.75 -24.77 -42.15
C LYS A 26 -14.44 -25.55 -42.21
N ASP A 27 -14.00 -26.06 -41.05
CA ASP A 27 -13.43 -27.39 -40.91
C ASP A 27 -13.87 -27.98 -39.55
N GLU A 28 -14.50 -29.15 -39.62
CA GLU A 28 -14.91 -29.99 -38.50
C GLU A 28 -13.76 -30.96 -38.16
N ILE A 29 -13.42 -31.10 -36.87
CA ILE A 29 -12.80 -32.32 -36.34
C ILE A 29 -13.51 -32.67 -35.03
N SER A 30 -14.11 -33.86 -35.02
CA SER A 30 -14.68 -34.51 -33.84
C SER A 30 -13.63 -35.34 -33.13
N ILE A 31 -13.60 -35.26 -31.79
CA ILE A 31 -13.16 -36.35 -30.91
C ILE A 31 -14.04 -36.28 -29.66
N ASP A 32 -14.71 -37.39 -29.36
CA ASP A 32 -15.52 -37.62 -28.17
C ASP A 32 -14.75 -38.48 -27.16
N ALA A 33 -15.16 -38.36 -25.89
CA ALA A 33 -14.92 -39.21 -24.72
C ALA A 33 -13.52 -39.24 -24.10
N SER A 34 -13.36 -38.66 -22.89
CA SER A 34 -13.71 -39.34 -21.63
C SER A 34 -13.06 -38.65 -20.42
N GLU A 35 -13.79 -38.65 -19.32
CA GLU A 35 -13.41 -38.16 -17.99
C GLU A 35 -12.09 -38.75 -17.50
N ASN A 36 -11.20 -37.88 -17.01
CA ASN A 36 -10.49 -38.10 -15.76
C ASN A 36 -10.00 -36.74 -15.25
N THR A 37 -10.88 -36.06 -14.51
CA THR A 37 -10.53 -34.85 -13.77
C THR A 37 -9.74 -35.28 -12.53
N GLU A 38 -8.45 -35.53 -12.70
CA GLU A 38 -7.53 -35.49 -11.56
C GLU A 38 -7.44 -34.02 -11.13
N VAL A 39 -8.15 -33.72 -10.04
CA VAL A 39 -7.96 -32.51 -9.25
C VAL A 39 -6.54 -32.58 -8.68
N SER A 40 -5.59 -32.09 -9.47
CA SER A 40 -4.25 -31.78 -9.00
C SER A 40 -4.39 -30.62 -8.03
N ASN A 41 -4.16 -30.89 -6.74
CA ASN A 41 -3.83 -29.87 -5.75
C ASN A 41 -2.54 -29.18 -6.19
N THR A 42 -2.65 -28.21 -7.09
CA THR A 42 -1.64 -27.17 -7.30
C THR A 42 -1.68 -26.29 -6.07
N ILE A 43 -0.98 -26.73 -5.02
CA ILE A 43 -0.32 -25.80 -4.10
C ILE A 43 0.54 -24.92 -5.02
N SER A 44 0.20 -23.63 -5.09
CA SER A 44 0.93 -22.64 -5.88
C SER A 44 2.44 -22.82 -5.63
N GLU A 45 3.20 -23.02 -6.70
CA GLU A 45 4.65 -23.27 -6.62
C GLU A 45 5.46 -22.06 -6.12
N GLU A 46 4.80 -20.93 -5.82
CA GLU A 46 5.46 -19.64 -5.66
C GLU A 46 5.80 -19.26 -4.21
N ASP A 47 5.17 -19.86 -3.20
CA ASP A 47 5.56 -19.68 -1.79
C ASP A 47 6.75 -20.61 -1.40
N LYS A 48 7.24 -21.46 -2.31
CA LYS A 48 8.22 -22.52 -2.00
C LYS A 48 9.66 -22.04 -1.76
N ASP A 49 9.98 -20.77 -2.00
CA ASP A 49 11.38 -20.31 -1.98
C ASP A 49 11.80 -19.53 -0.72
N MET A 50 10.86 -18.95 0.04
CA MET A 50 11.19 -18.14 1.23
C MET A 50 11.25 -18.95 2.54
N GLY A 51 10.94 -20.25 2.51
CA GLY A 51 10.87 -21.08 3.72
C GLY A 51 9.67 -20.74 4.62
N THR A 52 9.73 -21.17 5.89
CA THR A 52 8.64 -20.95 6.86
C THR A 52 8.67 -19.52 7.38
N PRO A 53 7.52 -18.79 7.41
CA PRO A 53 7.47 -17.45 7.97
C PRO A 53 7.74 -17.44 9.47
N ASP A 54 8.42 -16.41 9.96
CA ASP A 54 8.69 -16.18 11.38
C ASP A 54 7.43 -15.74 12.14
N MET A 55 6.55 -14.97 11.47
CA MET A 55 5.30 -14.49 12.05
C MET A 55 4.15 -14.63 11.06
N THR A 56 2.97 -14.98 11.58
CA THR A 56 1.71 -14.96 10.83
C THR A 56 0.59 -14.42 11.71
N ASN A 57 -0.51 -13.98 11.10
CA ASN A 57 -1.72 -13.64 11.86
C ASN A 57 -2.28 -14.82 12.66
N LEU A 58 -1.91 -16.07 12.36
CA LEU A 58 -2.37 -17.23 13.13
C LEU A 58 -1.59 -17.46 14.43
N THR A 59 -0.41 -16.86 14.55
CA THR A 59 0.53 -17.13 15.66
C THR A 59 0.93 -15.87 16.42
N TYR A 60 0.76 -14.69 15.83
CA TYR A 60 1.13 -13.42 16.44
C TYR A 60 -0.04 -12.82 17.23
N ASP A 61 0.23 -12.42 18.47
CA ASP A 61 -0.71 -11.74 19.36
C ASP A 61 -0.24 -10.29 19.55
N ASN A 62 -1.07 -9.31 19.18
CA ASN A 62 -0.74 -7.89 19.38
C ASN A 62 -0.70 -7.52 20.89
N GLY A 63 -1.24 -8.37 21.77
CA GLY A 63 -1.29 -8.17 23.20
C GLY A 63 -2.06 -6.90 23.57
N SER A 64 -1.50 -6.10 24.49
CA SER A 64 -2.04 -4.77 24.85
C SER A 64 -1.50 -3.64 23.97
N GLY A 65 -0.82 -3.97 22.88
CA GLY A 65 -0.24 -3.01 21.93
C GLY A 65 -1.30 -2.31 21.07
N LYS A 66 -0.84 -1.52 20.09
CA LYS A 66 -1.73 -1.02 19.04
C LYS A 66 -2.15 -2.18 18.16
N MET A 67 -3.40 -2.16 17.68
CA MET A 67 -3.89 -3.13 16.68
C MET A 67 -3.34 -2.88 15.27
N GLY A 68 -2.69 -1.74 15.05
CA GLY A 68 -2.22 -1.35 13.72
C GLY A 68 -3.33 -0.74 12.87
N ASP A 69 -3.10 -0.77 11.56
CA ASP A 69 -4.09 -0.49 10.54
C ASP A 69 -5.08 -1.65 10.44
N ASN A 70 -6.36 -1.32 10.48
CA ASN A 70 -7.46 -2.28 10.50
C ASN A 70 -8.44 -2.07 9.35
N ASP A 71 -8.11 -1.26 8.36
CA ASP A 71 -8.91 -1.10 7.13
C ASP A 71 -8.77 -2.28 6.16
N GLY A 72 -7.87 -3.22 6.48
CA GLY A 72 -7.72 -4.56 5.92
C GLY A 72 -6.38 -5.20 6.36
N PRO A 73 -5.98 -6.35 5.78
CA PRO A 73 -4.78 -7.08 6.19
C PRO A 73 -3.54 -6.19 6.20
N ALA A 74 -2.85 -6.12 7.34
CA ALA A 74 -1.76 -5.18 7.54
C ALA A 74 -0.64 -5.72 8.44
N TYR A 75 0.55 -5.17 8.23
CA TYR A 75 1.70 -5.30 9.13
C TYR A 75 2.29 -3.92 9.39
N ALA A 76 2.40 -3.54 10.66
CA ALA A 76 2.96 -2.24 11.04
C ALA A 76 4.01 -2.35 12.15
N ILE A 77 5.01 -1.48 12.06
CA ILE A 77 6.11 -1.35 13.02
C ILE A 77 6.14 0.10 13.47
N TYR A 78 6.01 0.33 14.78
CA TYR A 78 6.03 1.66 15.37
C TYR A 78 7.34 1.91 16.08
N SER A 79 7.99 3.03 15.80
CA SER A 79 9.17 3.46 16.55
C SER A 79 8.76 3.88 17.96
N LYS A 80 9.75 4.13 18.82
CA LYS A 80 9.57 4.97 20.00
C LYS A 80 9.47 6.44 19.56
N LYS A 81 9.00 7.32 20.45
CA LYS A 81 9.04 8.77 20.21
C LYS A 81 10.48 9.28 20.19
N GLY A 82 10.75 10.38 19.48
CA GLY A 82 12.04 11.07 19.47
C GLY A 82 12.72 11.17 18.11
N TYR A 83 12.07 10.74 17.03
CA TYR A 83 12.63 10.78 15.68
C TYR A 83 11.96 11.86 14.84
N ASN A 84 12.68 12.47 13.91
CA ASN A 84 12.18 13.53 13.02
C ASN A 84 12.30 13.20 11.52
N LYS A 85 12.75 11.98 11.21
CA LYS A 85 12.78 11.45 9.86
C LYS A 85 12.87 9.93 9.90
N ALA A 86 12.32 9.29 8.88
CA ALA A 86 12.51 7.87 8.61
C ALA A 86 12.71 7.63 7.11
N SER A 87 13.36 6.51 6.77
CA SER A 87 13.45 6.03 5.39
C SER A 87 13.40 4.52 5.32
N ILE A 88 12.88 3.97 4.22
CA ILE A 88 12.91 2.54 3.90
C ILE A 88 13.25 2.37 2.42
N ASP A 89 14.02 1.33 2.09
CA ASP A 89 14.14 0.84 0.72
C ASP A 89 13.10 -0.23 0.49
N VAL A 90 12.39 -0.16 -0.63
CA VAL A 90 11.33 -1.09 -1.01
C VAL A 90 11.65 -1.67 -2.37
N LEU A 91 11.77 -2.99 -2.43
CA LEU A 91 11.99 -3.72 -3.68
C LEU A 91 10.65 -3.88 -4.43
N ILE A 92 10.16 -2.77 -4.99
CA ILE A 92 8.89 -2.76 -5.74
C ILE A 92 8.95 -3.73 -6.92
N SER A 93 10.12 -3.95 -7.50
CA SER A 93 10.31 -4.83 -8.66
C SER A 93 10.01 -6.30 -8.38
N ASP A 94 10.06 -6.73 -7.12
CA ASP A 94 9.79 -8.11 -6.71
C ASP A 94 8.32 -8.34 -6.28
N ILE A 95 7.54 -7.27 -6.12
CA ILE A 95 6.16 -7.35 -5.62
C ILE A 95 5.26 -8.00 -6.67
N LYS A 96 4.56 -9.06 -6.25
CA LYS A 96 3.47 -9.66 -7.02
C LYS A 96 2.15 -9.17 -6.44
N LEU A 97 1.33 -8.54 -7.28
CA LEU A 97 0.05 -7.96 -6.88
C LEU A 97 -1.09 -8.48 -7.75
N ASN A 98 -2.15 -8.98 -7.11
CA ASN A 98 -3.49 -8.98 -7.68
C ASN A 98 -4.43 -8.32 -6.68
N ASN A 99 -4.86 -7.10 -6.98
CA ASN A 99 -5.77 -6.34 -6.13
C ASN A 99 -7.18 -6.27 -6.72
N ILE A 100 -7.50 -7.11 -7.72
CA ILE A 100 -8.80 -7.13 -8.39
C ILE A 100 -9.54 -8.42 -8.03
N ARG A 101 -10.75 -8.27 -7.51
CA ARG A 101 -11.65 -9.37 -7.16
C ARG A 101 -12.08 -10.13 -8.41
N LYS A 102 -11.96 -11.46 -8.37
CA LYS A 102 -12.34 -12.33 -9.48
C LYS A 102 -13.84 -12.31 -9.79
N SER A 103 -14.69 -12.09 -8.79
CA SER A 103 -16.15 -12.22 -8.93
C SER A 103 -16.81 -11.05 -9.66
N ASP A 104 -16.35 -9.82 -9.43
CA ASP A 104 -17.00 -8.60 -9.90
C ASP A 104 -16.05 -7.54 -10.48
N GLY A 105 -14.73 -7.77 -10.44
CA GLY A 105 -13.72 -6.86 -10.96
C GLY A 105 -13.51 -5.59 -10.13
N LYS A 106 -14.09 -5.50 -8.92
CA LYS A 106 -13.79 -4.42 -7.98
C LYS A 106 -12.40 -4.59 -7.38
N HIS A 107 -11.85 -3.51 -6.86
CA HIS A 107 -10.47 -3.49 -6.37
C HIS A 107 -10.39 -3.31 -4.86
N VAL A 108 -9.31 -3.84 -4.29
CA VAL A 108 -8.75 -3.41 -3.01
C VAL A 108 -7.57 -2.48 -3.28
N ASN A 109 -7.25 -1.60 -2.33
CA ASN A 109 -6.09 -0.73 -2.44
C ASN A 109 -4.89 -1.38 -1.76
N ALA A 110 -3.70 -1.20 -2.32
CA ALA A 110 -2.47 -1.63 -1.67
C ALA A 110 -1.65 -0.42 -1.25
N TYR A 111 -1.10 -0.46 -0.03
CA TYR A 111 -0.29 0.62 0.53
C TYR A 111 1.02 0.10 1.11
N LEU A 112 2.09 0.86 0.88
CA LEU A 112 3.41 0.67 1.47
C LEU A 112 3.89 2.05 1.93
N PHE A 113 3.89 2.32 3.23
CA PHE A 113 4.03 3.70 3.70
C PHE A 113 4.83 3.87 4.98
N LEU A 114 5.32 5.10 5.13
CA LEU A 114 5.79 5.65 6.38
C LEU A 114 4.70 6.57 6.96
N GLY A 115 4.56 6.59 8.27
CA GLY A 115 3.64 7.50 8.95
C GLY A 115 4.29 8.19 10.14
N ILE A 116 3.59 9.19 10.67
CA ILE A 116 3.98 9.90 11.90
C ILE A 116 2.77 9.95 12.84
N ASP A 117 2.95 9.46 14.06
CA ASP A 117 2.10 9.79 15.20
C ASP A 117 2.68 11.00 15.96
N ILE A 118 1.82 11.97 16.25
CA ILE A 118 2.18 13.25 16.87
C ILE A 118 1.52 13.35 18.23
N TYR A 119 2.29 13.80 19.23
CA TYR A 119 1.86 13.85 20.62
C TYR A 119 1.92 15.28 21.20
N ASP A 120 1.05 15.57 22.17
CA ASP A 120 1.13 16.79 22.97
C ASP A 120 2.20 16.68 24.09
N GLU A 121 2.36 17.77 24.84
CA GLU A 121 3.29 17.86 25.98
C GLU A 121 2.99 16.88 27.12
N ASN A 122 1.75 16.41 27.24
CA ASN A 122 1.34 15.41 28.23
C ASN A 122 1.52 13.97 27.72
N GLY A 123 2.00 13.82 26.48
CA GLY A 123 2.20 12.54 25.82
C GLY A 123 0.94 11.95 25.20
N ASN A 124 -0.20 12.68 25.16
CA ASN A 124 -1.42 12.25 24.49
C ASN A 124 -1.24 12.34 22.98
N TRP A 125 -1.80 11.38 22.25
CA TRP A 125 -1.86 11.44 20.80
C TRP A 125 -2.80 12.57 20.35
N VAL A 126 -2.38 13.37 19.38
CA VAL A 126 -3.16 14.53 18.88
C VAL A 126 -3.35 14.55 17.37
N ASN A 127 -2.49 13.88 16.61
CA ASN A 127 -2.59 13.85 15.16
C ASN A 127 -1.78 12.69 14.58
N CYS A 128 -2.09 12.31 13.34
CA CYS A 128 -1.23 11.45 12.54
C CYS A 128 -1.27 11.82 11.05
N LEU A 129 -0.30 11.28 10.31
CA LEU A 129 -0.27 11.32 8.86
C LEU A 129 0.41 10.07 8.31
N ASP A 130 0.04 9.69 7.09
CA ASP A 130 0.55 8.53 6.38
C ASP A 130 0.97 8.93 4.96
N THR A 131 2.08 8.42 4.47
CA THR A 131 2.58 8.76 3.12
C THR A 131 3.56 7.72 2.60
N GLY A 132 3.46 7.43 1.31
CA GLY A 132 4.29 6.42 0.69
C GLY A 132 3.80 6.07 -0.69
N PHE A 133 3.83 4.77 -0.98
CA PHE A 133 3.35 4.19 -2.22
C PHE A 133 1.92 3.70 -2.05
N CYS A 134 1.05 4.04 -2.98
CA CYS A 134 -0.25 3.40 -3.12
C CYS A 134 -0.39 2.79 -4.51
N TYR A 135 -1.14 1.69 -4.57
CA TYR A 135 -1.66 1.11 -5.81
C TYR A 135 -3.18 1.08 -5.69
N THR A 136 -3.81 2.10 -6.26
CA THR A 136 -5.27 2.23 -6.28
C THR A 136 -5.83 1.73 -7.61
N GLY A 137 -7.05 1.19 -7.61
CA GLY A 137 -7.71 0.73 -8.83
C GLY A 137 -8.05 1.86 -9.82
N LYS A 138 -7.88 3.12 -9.42
CA LYS A 138 -8.14 4.30 -10.26
C LYS A 138 -6.97 4.66 -11.18
N ASN A 139 -5.74 4.55 -10.66
CA ASN A 139 -4.55 5.10 -11.33
C ASN A 139 -3.67 4.02 -11.97
N GLY A 140 -3.82 2.75 -11.57
CA GLY A 140 -3.15 1.61 -12.21
C GLY A 140 -1.62 1.75 -12.19
N GLY A 141 -1.01 1.52 -11.03
CA GLY A 141 0.43 1.61 -10.83
C GLY A 141 0.79 2.14 -9.45
N TRP A 142 2.00 1.84 -8.98
CA TRP A 142 2.53 2.43 -7.75
C TRP A 142 2.79 3.91 -7.96
N HIS A 143 2.30 4.75 -7.06
CA HIS A 143 2.50 6.19 -7.09
C HIS A 143 2.49 6.77 -5.67
N LEU A 144 2.98 8.00 -5.54
CA LEU A 144 3.04 8.69 -4.26
C LEU A 144 1.64 9.04 -3.76
N PHE A 145 1.40 8.85 -2.47
CA PHE A 145 0.23 9.42 -1.78
C PHE A 145 0.61 10.09 -0.45
N TYR A 146 -0.30 10.91 0.06
CA TYR A 146 -0.37 11.20 1.48
C TYR A 146 -1.82 11.22 1.98
N ASN A 147 -1.99 10.91 3.27
CA ASN A 147 -3.22 11.05 4.03
C ASN A 147 -2.96 11.84 5.32
N LEU A 148 -3.76 12.87 5.57
CA LEU A 148 -3.66 13.72 6.75
C LEU A 148 -4.90 13.53 7.63
N TYR A 149 -4.69 13.16 8.90
CA TYR A 149 -5.78 13.04 9.85
C TYR A 149 -6.41 14.41 10.18
N THR A 150 -5.57 15.39 10.52
CA THR A 150 -5.97 16.78 10.74
C THR A 150 -5.09 17.73 9.92
N LYS A 151 -5.74 18.71 9.28
CA LYS A 151 -5.13 19.86 8.61
C LYS A 151 -5.55 21.18 9.27
N LYS A 152 -4.67 22.17 9.31
CA LYS A 152 -5.01 23.55 9.70
C LYS A 152 -5.21 24.44 8.48
N ASP A 153 -4.49 24.20 7.39
CA ASP A 153 -4.77 24.89 6.12
C ASP A 153 -6.00 24.27 5.45
N GLU A 154 -7.11 25.01 5.45
CA GLU A 154 -8.36 24.56 4.83
C GLU A 154 -8.21 24.21 3.35
N ASN A 155 -7.24 24.83 2.64
CA ASN A 155 -6.99 24.60 1.22
C ASN A 155 -6.20 23.31 0.95
N GLN A 156 -5.50 22.76 1.94
CA GLN A 156 -4.80 21.49 1.77
C GLN A 156 -5.82 20.36 1.70
N VAL A 157 -5.70 19.46 0.73
CA VAL A 157 -6.52 18.24 0.71
C VAL A 157 -5.99 17.26 1.75
N ASN A 158 -6.88 16.53 2.43
CA ASN A 158 -6.46 15.46 3.37
C ASN A 158 -5.83 14.30 2.62
N TRP A 159 -6.35 14.01 1.43
CA TRP A 159 -5.91 12.92 0.58
C TRP A 159 -5.30 13.47 -0.70
N TYR A 160 -4.11 13.01 -1.04
CA TYR A 160 -3.41 13.33 -2.27
C TYR A 160 -2.86 12.06 -2.90
N GLU A 161 -3.00 11.96 -4.22
CA GLU A 161 -2.35 10.95 -5.06
C GLU A 161 -1.59 11.69 -6.17
N SER A 162 -0.32 11.33 -6.37
CA SER A 162 0.49 11.84 -7.46
C SER A 162 0.07 11.22 -8.79
N ASN A 163 0.25 11.98 -9.87
CA ASN A 163 0.06 11.48 -11.23
C ASN A 163 1.33 10.82 -11.80
N ILE A 164 2.41 10.75 -11.02
CA ILE A 164 3.66 10.10 -11.43
C ILE A 164 3.58 8.62 -11.08
N ILE A 165 3.43 7.80 -12.12
CA ILE A 165 3.47 6.33 -11.99
C ILE A 165 4.93 5.88 -11.99
N LEU A 166 5.30 5.10 -10.97
CA LEU A 166 6.64 4.53 -10.81
C LEU A 166 6.88 3.40 -11.81
N ASN A 167 8.15 3.15 -12.14
CA ASN A 167 8.52 2.03 -12.98
C ASN A 167 8.43 0.73 -12.16
N PRO A 168 7.60 -0.25 -12.56
CA PRO A 168 7.43 -1.49 -11.81
C PRO A 168 8.65 -2.42 -11.83
N ASN A 169 9.72 -2.09 -12.59
CA ASN A 169 10.96 -2.86 -12.61
C ASN A 169 12.10 -2.18 -11.85
N HIS A 170 11.81 -1.09 -11.12
CA HIS A 170 12.78 -0.36 -10.32
C HIS A 170 12.42 -0.48 -8.84
N ASP A 171 13.41 -0.22 -8.00
CA ASP A 171 13.30 -0.20 -6.55
C ASP A 171 13.48 1.22 -6.02
N TYR A 172 12.89 1.50 -4.87
CA TYR A 172 12.71 2.87 -4.42
C TYR A 172 13.04 3.03 -2.95
N ARG A 173 13.74 4.13 -2.62
CA ARG A 173 13.83 4.65 -1.26
C ARG A 173 12.70 5.63 -1.02
N LEU A 174 11.86 5.31 -0.03
CA LEU A 174 10.89 6.24 0.54
C LEU A 174 11.53 6.97 1.72
N THR A 175 11.40 8.29 1.77
CA THR A 175 11.86 9.10 2.91
C THR A 175 10.75 10.02 3.36
N LEU A 176 10.46 10.02 4.67
CA LEU A 176 9.53 10.94 5.31
C LEU A 176 10.29 11.80 6.33
N ASP A 177 10.34 13.11 6.08
CA ASP A 177 11.19 14.06 6.81
C ASP A 177 10.35 15.21 7.39
N SER A 178 10.29 15.32 8.72
CA SER A 178 9.68 16.46 9.42
C SER A 178 10.71 17.37 10.09
N SER A 179 12.00 17.21 9.78
CA SER A 179 13.11 17.85 10.51
C SER A 179 13.38 19.30 10.11
N THR A 180 12.80 19.76 9.00
CA THR A 180 13.12 21.08 8.44
C THR A 180 12.36 22.22 9.13
N GLN A 181 11.09 22.00 9.50
CA GLN A 181 10.24 23.03 10.09
C GLN A 181 9.09 22.41 10.89
N ASP A 182 8.78 23.00 12.06
CA ASP A 182 7.62 22.63 12.87
C ASP A 182 6.34 22.67 12.03
N GLY A 183 5.51 21.64 12.18
CA GLY A 183 4.23 21.56 11.49
C GLY A 183 4.31 21.18 10.02
N ARG A 184 5.50 20.81 9.51
CA ARG A 184 5.71 20.47 8.09
C ARG A 184 6.42 19.14 7.96
N ALA A 185 6.06 18.40 6.92
CA ALA A 185 6.76 17.19 6.52
C ALA A 185 6.92 17.16 5.00
N MET A 186 7.95 16.47 4.54
CA MET A 186 8.21 16.21 3.15
C MET A 186 8.38 14.71 2.95
N VAL A 187 7.67 14.17 1.96
CA VAL A 187 7.94 12.83 1.44
C VAL A 187 8.78 12.95 0.18
N THR A 188 9.73 12.02 0.00
CA THR A 188 10.57 11.92 -1.19
C THR A 188 10.67 10.47 -1.62
N ILE A 189 10.48 10.23 -2.92
CA ILE A 189 10.70 8.94 -3.58
C ILE A 189 11.95 9.07 -4.44
N TYR A 190 12.98 8.32 -4.07
CA TYR A 190 14.24 8.23 -4.79
C TYR A 190 14.34 6.87 -5.47
N ASP A 191 14.58 6.88 -6.77
CA ASP A 191 14.78 5.69 -7.59
C ASP A 191 16.20 5.17 -7.42
N LEU A 192 16.33 3.95 -6.92
CA LEU A 192 17.61 3.32 -6.60
C LEU A 192 18.35 2.84 -7.85
N ASN A 193 17.64 2.59 -8.95
CA ASN A 193 18.24 2.14 -10.21
C ASN A 193 18.78 3.32 -11.03
N ASP A 194 18.02 4.41 -11.10
CA ASP A 194 18.38 5.63 -11.84
C ASP A 194 19.19 6.65 -11.00
N GLU A 195 19.29 6.42 -9.68
CA GLU A 195 19.96 7.30 -8.72
C GLU A 195 19.40 8.75 -8.71
N ARG A 196 18.07 8.91 -8.79
CA ARG A 196 17.43 10.24 -8.84
C ARG A 196 16.13 10.31 -8.03
N ILE A 197 15.77 11.53 -7.62
CA ILE A 197 14.43 11.81 -7.10
C ILE A 197 13.43 11.71 -8.27
N VAL A 198 12.41 10.88 -8.11
CA VAL A 198 11.33 10.70 -9.09
C VAL A 198 10.10 11.52 -8.70
N ASP A 199 9.80 11.58 -7.41
CA ASP A 199 8.67 12.35 -6.89
C ASP A 199 8.95 12.87 -5.48
N SER A 200 8.33 13.99 -5.12
CA SER A 200 8.42 14.58 -3.79
C SER A 200 7.29 15.59 -3.58
N ILE A 201 6.76 15.63 -2.37
CA ILE A 201 5.78 16.65 -1.99
C ILE A 201 5.95 17.05 -0.53
N GLU A 202 5.79 18.34 -0.27
CA GLU A 202 5.75 18.91 1.08
C GLU A 202 4.30 19.17 1.48
N PHE A 203 3.96 18.82 2.72
CA PHE A 203 2.61 18.93 3.25
C PHE A 203 2.60 19.31 4.73
N GLU A 204 1.42 19.68 5.23
CA GLU A 204 1.23 19.98 6.64
C GLU A 204 1.33 18.71 7.50
N SER A 205 2.11 18.80 8.57
CA SER A 205 2.22 17.81 9.64
C SER A 205 1.81 18.48 10.94
N ALA A 206 0.52 18.83 11.08
CA ALA A 206 0.07 19.71 12.14
C ALA A 206 0.52 19.22 13.53
N TYR A 207 1.10 20.14 14.32
CA TYR A 207 1.60 19.93 15.68
C TYR A 207 2.95 19.18 15.82
N SER A 208 3.57 18.71 14.73
CA SER A 208 4.92 18.13 14.81
C SER A 208 5.96 19.20 15.15
N LEU A 209 6.97 18.78 15.92
CA LEU A 209 8.19 19.56 16.19
C LEU A 209 9.33 19.05 15.30
N ALA A 210 10.10 19.98 14.74
CA ALA A 210 11.20 19.66 13.83
C ALA A 210 12.34 18.87 14.51
N ASP A 211 12.45 18.97 15.83
CA ASP A 211 13.43 18.19 16.59
C ASP A 211 13.03 16.73 16.80
N GLY A 212 11.78 16.36 16.49
CA GLY A 212 11.26 15.00 16.60
C GLY A 212 10.84 14.57 18.01
N SER A 213 10.97 15.47 18.99
CA SER A 213 10.75 15.16 20.41
C SER A 213 9.33 14.68 20.72
N ASN A 214 8.36 15.07 19.88
CA ASN A 214 6.95 14.72 20.03
C ASN A 214 6.39 13.81 18.92
N THR A 215 7.27 13.21 18.10
CA THR A 215 6.87 12.36 16.98
C THR A 215 7.37 10.94 17.13
N SER A 216 6.54 9.99 16.68
CA SER A 216 6.88 8.58 16.51
C SER A 216 6.60 8.21 15.06
N TYR A 217 7.50 7.47 14.44
CA TYR A 217 7.34 7.03 13.06
C TYR A 217 6.73 5.63 13.02
N LEU A 218 6.11 5.28 11.90
CA LEU A 218 5.72 3.90 11.62
C LEU A 218 6.07 3.47 10.20
N GLN A 219 6.33 2.18 10.02
CA GLN A 219 6.28 1.48 8.74
C GLN A 219 4.94 0.75 8.69
N ASN A 220 4.26 0.75 7.54
CA ASN A 220 3.00 0.03 7.37
C ASN A 220 2.83 -0.46 5.93
N PHE A 221 2.38 -1.70 5.81
CA PHE A 221 2.06 -2.37 4.57
C PHE A 221 0.67 -2.98 4.72
N ALA A 222 -0.23 -2.66 3.80
CA ALA A 222 -1.63 -3.03 3.95
C ALA A 222 -2.35 -3.27 2.61
N LEU A 223 -3.39 -4.12 2.67
CA LEU A 223 -4.45 -4.20 1.68
C LEU A 223 -5.74 -3.64 2.28
N ASP A 224 -6.19 -2.47 1.84
CA ASP A 224 -7.37 -1.82 2.39
C ASP A 224 -8.59 -2.02 1.51
N TYR A 225 -9.76 -1.95 2.14
CA TYR A 225 -11.05 -2.09 1.48
C TYR A 225 -11.67 -0.72 1.11
N PRO A 226 -11.78 -0.37 -0.18
CA PRO A 226 -12.66 0.69 -0.62
C PRO A 226 -14.13 0.42 -0.25
N GLY A 227 -14.93 1.47 -0.10
CA GLY A 227 -16.31 1.36 0.38
C GLY A 227 -17.23 0.45 -0.44
N ASP A 228 -16.94 0.20 -1.71
CA ASP A 228 -17.74 -0.68 -2.59
C ASP A 228 -17.42 -2.18 -2.45
N VAL A 229 -16.39 -2.52 -1.66
CA VAL A 229 -16.03 -3.90 -1.26
C VAL A 229 -16.09 -4.11 0.27
N LYS A 230 -16.52 -3.10 1.03
CA LYS A 230 -16.83 -3.22 2.46
C LYS A 230 -18.22 -3.83 2.67
N LEU A 231 -18.33 -5.14 2.47
CA LEU A 231 -19.57 -5.92 2.66
C LEU A 231 -19.33 -7.05 3.68
N ASP A 232 -20.38 -7.46 4.40
CA ASP A 232 -20.35 -8.66 5.24
C ASP A 232 -20.40 -9.95 4.42
N THR A 233 -20.23 -11.12 5.05
CA THR A 233 -20.28 -12.42 4.35
C THR A 233 -21.64 -12.75 3.73
N SER A 234 -22.70 -12.01 4.08
CA SER A 234 -24.02 -12.10 3.46
C SER A 234 -24.19 -11.13 2.27
N GLY A 235 -23.18 -10.31 1.96
CA GLY A 235 -23.16 -9.33 0.89
C GLY A 235 -23.85 -8.00 1.22
N ASN A 236 -24.12 -7.71 2.50
CA ASN A 236 -24.69 -6.42 2.91
C ASN A 236 -23.59 -5.41 3.22
N PRO A 237 -23.81 -4.09 3.04
CA PRO A 237 -22.87 -3.06 3.47
C PRO A 237 -22.47 -3.20 4.95
N SER A 238 -21.17 -3.16 5.19
CA SER A 238 -20.56 -3.17 6.53
C SER A 238 -19.52 -2.06 6.58
N GLU A 239 -19.49 -1.25 7.64
CA GLU A 239 -18.56 -0.12 7.72
C GLU A 239 -17.31 -0.44 8.56
N ASN A 240 -17.50 -1.14 9.67
CA ASN A 240 -16.47 -1.33 10.71
C ASN A 240 -16.32 -2.79 11.17
N ASP A 241 -17.11 -3.74 10.65
CA ASP A 241 -16.89 -5.16 10.94
C ASP A 241 -15.84 -5.71 9.98
N PHE A 242 -14.60 -5.34 10.24
CA PHE A 242 -13.49 -5.65 9.35
C PHE A 242 -13.20 -7.15 9.26
N ILE A 243 -13.60 -7.94 10.26
CA ILE A 243 -13.52 -9.41 10.17
C ILE A 243 -14.48 -9.93 9.10
N GLU A 244 -15.76 -9.56 9.17
CA GLU A 244 -16.73 -9.94 8.15
C GLU A 244 -16.35 -9.40 6.76
N ILE A 245 -15.83 -8.17 6.69
CA ILE A 245 -15.33 -7.59 5.44
C ILE A 245 -14.15 -8.39 4.87
N THR A 246 -13.21 -8.82 5.70
CA THR A 246 -12.08 -9.66 5.27
C THR A 246 -12.57 -11.00 4.74
N LEU A 247 -13.51 -11.62 5.44
CA LEU A 247 -14.09 -12.89 5.04
C LEU A 247 -14.89 -12.76 3.72
N TYR A 248 -15.59 -11.66 3.51
CA TYR A 248 -16.26 -11.36 2.24
C TYR A 248 -15.29 -11.19 1.05
N ASN A 249 -14.06 -10.75 1.32
CA ASN A 249 -12.99 -10.58 0.33
C ASN A 249 -12.06 -11.80 0.21
N THR A 250 -12.28 -12.84 1.02
CA THR A 250 -11.48 -14.07 0.99
C THR A 250 -11.79 -14.90 -0.26
N ASP A 251 -10.78 -15.61 -0.77
CA ASP A 251 -10.84 -16.45 -1.98
C ASP A 251 -11.17 -15.70 -3.27
N GLU A 252 -11.06 -14.38 -3.30
CA GLU A 252 -11.34 -13.55 -4.48
C GLU A 252 -10.14 -13.39 -5.42
N GLY A 253 -9.06 -14.16 -5.19
CA GLY A 253 -7.82 -14.07 -5.93
C GLY A 253 -6.89 -12.96 -5.44
N LEU A 254 -7.23 -12.27 -4.35
CA LEU A 254 -6.53 -11.08 -3.88
C LEU A 254 -5.21 -11.44 -3.17
N TYR A 255 -4.11 -10.79 -3.54
CA TYR A 255 -2.82 -10.93 -2.88
C TYR A 255 -1.89 -9.74 -3.15
N MET A 256 -0.96 -9.50 -2.23
CA MET A 256 0.22 -8.66 -2.38
C MET A 256 1.41 -9.38 -1.73
N LYS A 257 2.26 -9.99 -2.55
CA LYS A 257 3.35 -10.86 -2.08
C LYS A 257 4.71 -10.23 -2.34
N ASN A 258 5.70 -10.70 -1.58
CA ASN A 258 7.12 -10.34 -1.72
C ASN A 258 7.41 -8.85 -1.54
N ILE A 259 6.78 -8.22 -0.54
CA ILE A 259 7.16 -6.87 -0.15
C ILE A 259 8.44 -6.97 0.67
N THR A 260 9.58 -6.77 0.02
CA THR A 260 10.88 -6.77 0.70
C THR A 260 11.29 -5.36 1.07
N ILE A 261 11.58 -5.19 2.35
CA ILE A 261 12.06 -3.96 2.96
C ILE A 261 13.52 -4.13 3.34
N GLU A 262 14.32 -3.12 3.01
CA GLU A 262 15.73 -3.05 3.35
C GLU A 262 16.09 -1.67 3.89
N ASN A 263 17.20 -1.60 4.63
CA ASN A 263 17.80 -0.36 5.11
C ASN A 263 16.76 0.57 5.75
N ALA A 264 15.92 0.05 6.66
CA ALA A 264 14.98 0.89 7.38
C ALA A 264 15.74 1.74 8.40
N MET A 265 15.62 3.06 8.30
CA MET A 265 16.40 4.00 9.12
C MET A 265 15.50 5.00 9.83
N LEU A 266 15.92 5.36 11.04
CA LEU A 266 15.37 6.43 11.84
C LEU A 266 16.43 7.52 12.07
N PHE A 267 16.00 8.76 12.21
CA PHE A 267 16.89 9.89 12.42
C PHE A 267 16.47 10.72 13.63
N GLU A 268 17.46 11.10 14.46
CA GLU A 268 17.30 11.91 15.67
C GLU A 268 18.49 12.87 15.76
N GLY A 269 18.24 14.17 15.94
CA GLY A 269 19.30 15.15 16.18
C GLY A 269 20.39 15.20 15.08
N GLY A 270 20.04 14.87 13.84
CA GLY A 270 20.97 14.79 12.70
C GLY A 270 21.80 13.51 12.63
N SER A 271 21.62 12.57 13.57
CA SER A 271 22.19 11.23 13.51
C SER A 271 21.23 10.27 12.82
N GLN A 272 21.79 9.26 12.16
CA GLN A 272 21.05 8.21 11.47
C GLN A 272 21.28 6.87 12.19
N HIS A 273 20.21 6.10 12.37
CA HIS A 273 20.20 4.83 13.09
C HIS A 273 19.41 3.79 12.31
N PRO A 274 19.89 2.53 12.20
CA PRO A 274 19.06 1.43 11.74
C PRO A 274 17.82 1.30 12.63
N TRP A 275 16.69 0.98 12.03
CA TRP A 275 15.44 0.75 12.76
C TRP A 275 15.47 -0.67 13.34
N THR A 276 15.78 -0.76 14.62
CA THR A 276 15.99 -2.03 15.33
C THR A 276 14.97 -2.22 16.45
N ASP A 277 14.88 -3.42 17.00
CA ASP A 277 13.95 -3.74 18.10
C ASP A 277 14.05 -2.80 19.31
N ASP A 278 15.27 -2.36 19.69
CA ASP A 278 15.45 -1.41 20.79
C ASP A 278 14.91 -0.01 20.49
N ARG A 279 14.61 0.30 19.22
CA ARG A 279 13.99 1.56 18.75
C ARG A 279 12.52 1.40 18.43
N THR A 280 12.02 0.17 18.43
CA THR A 280 10.61 -0.15 18.19
C THR A 280 9.83 -0.11 19.50
N GLN A 281 8.66 0.49 19.45
CA GLN A 281 7.69 0.49 20.55
C GLN A 281 6.72 -0.70 20.44
N ASN A 282 6.24 -0.97 19.23
CA ASN A 282 5.20 -1.96 18.98
C ASN A 282 5.32 -2.52 17.56
N ARG A 283 4.90 -3.77 17.38
CA ARG A 283 4.60 -4.36 16.08
C ARG A 283 3.18 -4.87 16.13
N SER A 284 2.46 -4.72 15.02
CA SER A 284 1.07 -5.14 14.94
C SER A 284 0.81 -5.85 13.63
N LEU A 285 0.06 -6.94 13.72
CA LEU A 285 -0.55 -7.61 12.58
C LEU A 285 -2.06 -7.41 12.67
N TRP A 286 -2.67 -7.12 11.52
CA TRP A 286 -4.11 -7.21 11.39
C TRP A 286 -4.45 -8.15 10.24
N PRO A 287 -5.33 -9.14 10.42
CA PRO A 287 -5.80 -9.65 11.70
C PRO A 287 -4.65 -10.21 12.55
N ASP A 288 -4.87 -10.42 13.85
CA ASP A 288 -3.96 -11.16 14.73
C ASP A 288 -4.58 -12.50 15.18
N CYS A 289 -3.85 -13.28 15.99
CA CYS A 289 -4.26 -14.65 16.32
C CYS A 289 -5.47 -14.72 17.25
N SER A 290 -5.90 -13.60 17.82
CA SER A 290 -7.10 -13.52 18.66
C SER A 290 -8.39 -13.37 17.83
N MET A 291 -8.27 -13.14 16.52
CA MET A 291 -9.36 -12.80 15.62
C MET A 291 -9.88 -13.98 14.80
N GLY A 292 -11.09 -13.84 14.25
CA GLY A 292 -11.83 -14.91 13.57
C GLY A 292 -11.39 -15.25 12.13
N VAL A 293 -10.14 -14.96 11.75
CA VAL A 293 -9.59 -15.30 10.41
C VAL A 293 -8.71 -16.54 10.53
N ASP A 294 -9.15 -17.64 9.94
CA ASP A 294 -8.66 -19.00 10.19
C ASP A 294 -7.55 -19.48 9.23
N TYR A 295 -7.01 -18.59 8.41
CA TYR A 295 -5.90 -18.87 7.50
C TYR A 295 -4.83 -17.78 7.58
N ALA A 296 -3.62 -18.09 7.08
CA ALA A 296 -2.47 -17.21 7.17
C ALA A 296 -2.52 -16.11 6.09
N VAL A 297 -3.31 -15.07 6.35
CA VAL A 297 -3.45 -13.91 5.46
C VAL A 297 -2.24 -12.99 5.51
N VAL A 298 -1.58 -12.83 6.66
CA VAL A 298 -0.32 -12.07 6.80
C VAL A 298 0.80 -13.05 7.12
N LYS A 299 1.90 -12.97 6.36
CA LYS A 299 3.12 -13.76 6.57
C LYS A 299 4.33 -12.82 6.56
N VAL A 300 5.20 -12.93 7.57
CA VAL A 300 6.41 -12.12 7.70
C VAL A 300 7.63 -13.03 7.86
N TRP A 301 8.67 -12.77 7.07
CA TRP A 301 10.00 -13.39 7.16
C TRP A 301 10.99 -12.31 7.57
N VAL A 302 11.79 -12.58 8.59
CA VAL A 302 12.68 -11.60 9.21
C VAL A 302 14.14 -11.95 8.89
N ASP A 303 14.81 -11.05 8.17
CA ASP A 303 16.27 -11.15 7.98
C ASP A 303 17.00 -10.45 9.12
N THR A 304 16.72 -9.16 9.31
CA THR A 304 17.19 -8.36 10.46
C THR A 304 16.01 -7.59 11.02
N LEU A 305 15.53 -7.99 12.20
CA LEU A 305 14.27 -7.51 12.78
C LEU A 305 14.12 -5.98 12.74
N ASP A 306 13.05 -5.53 12.08
CA ASP A 306 12.62 -4.14 11.79
C ASP A 306 13.42 -3.35 10.75
N ASP A 307 14.65 -3.77 10.47
CA ASP A 307 15.56 -3.13 9.51
C ASP A 307 15.41 -3.72 8.11
N SER A 308 15.25 -5.05 8.04
CA SER A 308 15.05 -5.80 6.81
C SER A 308 14.20 -7.04 7.03
N PHE A 309 13.14 -7.15 6.24
CA PHE A 309 12.14 -8.22 6.31
C PHE A 309 11.34 -8.28 5.01
N THR A 310 10.68 -9.42 4.79
CA THR A 310 9.70 -9.57 3.72
C THR A 310 8.33 -9.81 4.33
N VAL A 311 7.31 -9.10 3.83
CA VAL A 311 5.90 -9.34 4.17
C VAL A 311 5.12 -9.76 2.94
N SER A 312 4.14 -10.64 3.14
CA SER A 312 3.17 -11.02 2.12
C SER A 312 1.76 -11.07 2.70
N PHE A 313 0.81 -10.63 1.88
CA PHE A 313 -0.62 -10.71 2.10
C PHE A 313 -1.23 -11.66 1.07
N ASP A 314 -1.88 -12.72 1.52
CA ASP A 314 -2.57 -13.67 0.64
C ASP A 314 -3.96 -13.94 1.18
N MET A 315 -4.99 -13.41 0.51
CA MET A 315 -6.38 -13.54 0.94
C MET A 315 -7.05 -14.81 0.40
N ASN A 316 -6.28 -15.79 -0.06
CA ASN A 316 -6.79 -17.05 -0.59
C ASN A 316 -6.48 -18.17 0.40
N ARG A 317 -7.53 -18.87 0.84
CA ARG A 317 -7.48 -19.92 1.85
C ARG A 317 -6.93 -21.24 1.30
#